data_AF-A0A9W4K2B6-F1
#
_entry.id   AF-A0A9W4K2B6-F1
#
_cell.length_a   1.000
_cell.length_b   1.000
_cell.length_c   1.000
_cell.angle_alpha   90.00
_cell.angle_beta   90.00
_cell.angle_gamma   90.00
#
_symmetry.space_group_name_H-M   'P 1'
#
loop_
_entity.id
_entity.type
_entity.pdbx_description
1 polymer ?
#
loop_
_entity_poly.entity_id
_entity_poly.type
_entity_poly.pdbx_seq_one_letter_code
_entity_poly.pdbx_strand_id
1 'polypeptide(L)'
;MMKLTNLVLFSFLRITAGQLIGPVGPTTDLKDKTIECNILDYGAVADNKTDISTALETVFSECVRKQPGSRLVVPEGEYLIERGVTLLNGTNWAFQLDGLITAAYGGDWNIERELLLQGFAGTEIINATINGEGDSKFLLDVLVIVNAVDFEFYSSNGKGAFQGQGYLYRNLENTDRPRLVRLISPTNASVHDLILVDSPKFHIILDFAVNVEAYHLTIRGANLGSYDGIDAIGTNYWIHDNEVTNRDECVSVKSPSHHALVENLVCNQAGSGISIGSLNVSAEISNIEARNISIIQGNNIAFIKTYPGGSGYVTNITFSNFRSLASLYGLSVNQYWQNTFEPDTGAVALSNLHDLILFTGSVSEGTKRPPLYLIANDLTFATNVTVEDFTVWTETGTTVLNKISNIFGTGDNSYGSNDGIKSLDKGESPSPYTSTYTITASPTNWQAPSTPTWAVPSTGYGTASPIPVYSPAPLWRPGGVDYDLHYWGSF
;
A
#
# COMPACT_ATOMS: atom_id res chain seq x y z
N MET A 1 -15.91 -57.30 3.91
CA MET A 1 -15.99 -56.18 4.87
C MET A 1 -14.60 -55.59 5.01
N MET A 2 -14.25 -54.61 4.17
CA MET A 2 -12.97 -53.90 4.24
C MET A 2 -13.28 -52.53 4.82
N LYS A 3 -12.79 -52.25 6.04
CA LYS A 3 -13.01 -50.98 6.73
C LYS A 3 -12.15 -49.91 6.05
N LEU A 4 -12.81 -48.91 5.44
CA LEU A 4 -12.19 -47.63 5.13
C LEU A 4 -11.92 -46.91 6.45
N THR A 5 -10.65 -46.72 6.79
CA THR A 5 -10.22 -45.75 7.79
C THR A 5 -10.13 -44.39 7.11
N ASN A 6 -11.10 -43.51 7.40
CA ASN A 6 -11.03 -42.09 7.05
C ASN A 6 -9.86 -41.45 7.81
N LEU A 7 -8.82 -41.06 7.08
CA LEU A 7 -7.78 -40.18 7.59
C LEU A 7 -8.34 -38.75 7.54
N VAL A 8 -8.81 -38.25 8.68
CA VAL A 8 -9.23 -36.85 8.83
C VAL A 8 -7.95 -36.02 8.87
N LEU A 9 -7.67 -35.30 7.78
CA LEU A 9 -6.61 -34.30 7.72
C LEU A 9 -7.06 -33.10 8.57
N PHE A 10 -6.53 -32.98 9.78
CA PHE A 10 -6.68 -31.77 10.59
C PHE A 10 -5.75 -30.70 10.00
N SER A 11 -6.27 -29.84 9.13
CA SER A 11 -5.64 -28.55 8.82
C SER A 11 -5.67 -27.71 10.10
N PHE A 12 -4.53 -27.63 10.78
CA PHE A 12 -4.32 -26.60 11.79
C PHE A 12 -4.21 -25.25 11.07
N LEU A 13 -5.34 -24.60 10.78
CA LEU A 13 -5.35 -23.15 10.62
C LEU A 13 -4.84 -22.58 11.94
N ARG A 14 -3.56 -22.21 11.98
CA ARG A 14 -3.05 -21.34 13.04
C ARG A 14 -3.80 -20.03 12.88
N ILE A 15 -4.75 -19.80 13.77
CA ILE A 15 -5.43 -18.52 13.91
C ILE A 15 -4.32 -17.54 14.33
N THR A 16 -3.83 -16.74 13.40
CA THR A 16 -3.09 -15.52 13.70
C THR A 16 -4.03 -14.67 14.54
N ALA A 17 -3.80 -14.64 15.85
CA ALA A 17 -4.50 -13.72 16.74
C ALA A 17 -4.20 -12.31 16.21
N GLY A 18 -5.26 -11.58 15.83
CA GLY A 18 -5.18 -10.41 14.95
C GLY A 18 -4.11 -9.40 15.35
N GLN A 19 -3.39 -8.89 14.36
CA GLN A 19 -2.27 -7.95 14.60
C GLN A 19 -2.73 -6.57 15.06
N LEU A 20 -4.01 -6.25 14.89
CA LEU A 20 -4.61 -5.08 15.50
C LEU A 20 -4.61 -5.23 17.02
N ILE A 21 -4.18 -4.18 17.71
CA ILE A 21 -4.06 -4.14 19.17
C ILE A 21 -5.28 -3.47 19.85
N GLY A 22 -6.26 -3.05 19.05
CA GLY A 22 -7.49 -2.44 19.51
C GLY A 22 -8.37 -1.99 18.35
N PRO A 23 -9.50 -1.32 18.63
CA PRO A 23 -10.34 -0.72 17.60
C PRO A 23 -9.56 0.24 16.70
N VAL A 24 -9.97 0.29 15.43
CA VAL A 24 -9.54 1.29 14.44
C VAL A 24 -10.75 2.11 14.00
N GLY A 25 -10.52 3.24 13.34
CA GLY A 25 -11.58 4.11 12.84
C GLY A 25 -12.02 5.18 13.85
N PRO A 26 -13.00 6.02 13.48
CA PRO A 26 -13.53 7.08 14.35
C PRO A 26 -14.19 6.50 15.60
N THR A 27 -14.13 7.26 16.70
CA THR A 27 -14.78 6.90 17.97
C THR A 27 -16.22 7.37 18.06
N THR A 28 -16.62 8.32 17.21
CA THR A 28 -17.99 8.81 17.07
C THR A 28 -18.54 8.37 15.72
N ASP A 29 -19.71 7.72 15.71
CA ASP A 29 -20.37 7.27 14.48
C ASP A 29 -20.64 8.45 13.53
N LEU A 30 -20.47 8.22 12.22
CA LEU A 30 -20.73 9.24 11.19
C LEU A 30 -22.11 9.90 11.32
N LYS A 31 -23.15 9.11 11.66
CA LYS A 31 -24.53 9.59 11.81
C LYS A 31 -24.71 10.62 12.93
N ASP A 32 -23.79 10.64 13.89
CA ASP A 32 -23.81 11.56 15.03
C ASP A 32 -23.09 12.88 14.69
N LYS A 33 -22.31 12.92 13.61
CA LYS A 33 -21.68 14.12 13.05
C LYS A 33 -22.70 14.89 12.20
N THR A 34 -23.66 15.53 12.85
CA THR A 34 -24.85 16.10 12.18
C THR A 34 -24.71 17.52 11.67
N ILE A 35 -23.69 18.27 12.11
CA ILE A 35 -23.57 19.69 11.77
C ILE A 35 -22.93 19.85 10.40
N GLU A 36 -23.67 20.41 9.44
CA GLU A 36 -23.15 20.62 8.09
C GLU A 36 -22.40 21.95 7.97
N CYS A 37 -21.14 21.86 7.52
CA CYS A 37 -20.28 22.98 7.16
C CYS A 37 -20.00 22.90 5.65
N ASN A 38 -20.89 23.48 4.85
CA ASN A 38 -20.89 23.33 3.38
C ASN A 38 -19.99 24.37 2.70
N ILE A 39 -19.07 23.95 1.82
CA ILE A 39 -18.13 24.87 1.15
C ILE A 39 -18.82 25.96 0.30
N LEU A 40 -20.04 25.71 -0.18
CA LEU A 40 -20.79 26.66 -1.01
C LEU A 40 -21.18 27.91 -0.23
N ASP A 41 -21.40 27.79 1.08
CA ASP A 41 -21.68 28.91 1.98
C ASP A 41 -20.43 29.78 2.24
N TYR A 42 -19.26 29.28 1.84
CA TYR A 42 -17.95 29.92 2.01
C TYR A 42 -17.31 30.32 0.66
N GLY A 43 -18.14 30.47 -0.38
CA GLY A 43 -17.73 31.04 -1.67
C GLY A 43 -17.20 30.03 -2.69
N ALA A 44 -17.26 28.73 -2.41
CA ALA A 44 -16.98 27.73 -3.43
C ALA A 44 -18.05 27.73 -4.53
N VAL A 45 -17.63 27.42 -5.75
CA VAL A 45 -18.53 27.30 -6.91
C VAL A 45 -18.21 26.00 -7.64
N ALA A 46 -19.23 25.20 -7.92
CA ALA A 46 -19.13 23.95 -8.67
C ALA A 46 -19.08 24.20 -10.19
N ASP A 47 -18.06 24.90 -10.67
CA ASP A 47 -17.89 25.29 -12.08
C ASP A 47 -16.59 24.80 -12.72
N ASN A 48 -15.78 24.03 -11.99
CA ASN A 48 -14.45 23.57 -12.38
C ASN A 48 -13.52 24.71 -12.85
N LYS A 49 -13.68 25.91 -12.30
CA LYS A 49 -12.93 27.13 -12.67
C LYS A 49 -12.58 27.98 -11.47
N THR A 50 -13.51 28.14 -10.53
CA THR A 50 -13.29 28.91 -9.30
C THR A 50 -12.43 28.08 -8.35
N ASP A 51 -11.28 28.63 -7.93
CA ASP A 51 -10.42 27.98 -6.93
C ASP A 51 -11.14 27.86 -5.58
N ILE A 52 -11.37 26.62 -5.13
CA ILE A 52 -12.03 26.34 -3.86
C ILE A 52 -11.09 26.21 -2.67
N SER A 53 -9.77 26.36 -2.85
CA SER A 53 -8.79 26.15 -1.77
C SER A 53 -9.06 27.04 -0.56
N THR A 54 -9.40 28.32 -0.77
CA THR A 54 -9.76 29.24 0.31
C THR A 54 -11.09 28.85 0.97
N ALA A 55 -12.09 28.43 0.20
CA ALA A 55 -13.39 28.03 0.76
C ALA A 55 -13.24 26.81 1.69
N LEU A 56 -12.40 25.84 1.33
CA LEU A 56 -12.07 24.66 2.15
C LEU A 56 -11.43 25.05 3.50
N GLU A 57 -10.46 25.95 3.49
CA GLU A 57 -9.78 26.40 4.71
C GLU A 57 -10.67 27.30 5.58
N THR A 58 -11.47 28.17 4.96
CA THR A 58 -12.41 29.04 5.67
C THR A 58 -13.51 28.22 6.34
N VAL A 59 -14.17 27.30 5.62
CA VAL A 59 -15.22 26.47 6.22
C VAL A 59 -14.67 25.62 7.37
N PHE A 60 -13.45 25.10 7.22
CA PHE A 60 -12.80 24.30 8.24
C PHE A 60 -12.50 25.13 9.50
N SER A 61 -11.89 26.31 9.33
CA SER A 61 -11.51 27.17 10.45
C SER A 61 -12.70 27.84 11.13
N GLU A 62 -13.73 28.22 10.37
CA GLU A 62 -14.87 28.99 10.88
C GLU A 62 -16.03 28.15 11.39
N CYS A 63 -16.22 26.95 10.83
CA CYS A 63 -17.30 26.04 11.20
C CYS A 63 -16.76 24.77 11.87
N VAL A 64 -15.99 23.96 11.15
CA VAL A 64 -15.58 22.61 11.60
C VAL A 64 -14.83 22.66 12.93
N ARG A 65 -13.77 23.47 13.02
CA ARG A 65 -12.93 23.58 14.22
C ARG A 65 -13.67 24.14 15.44
N LYS A 66 -14.79 24.82 15.25
CA LYS A 66 -15.58 25.41 16.35
C LYS A 66 -16.72 24.48 16.81
N GLN A 67 -17.00 23.42 16.05
CA GLN A 67 -18.20 22.61 16.22
C GLN A 67 -17.86 21.12 16.11
N PRO A 68 -17.48 20.46 17.21
CA PRO A 68 -17.39 19.00 17.26
C PRO A 68 -18.72 18.36 16.83
N GLY A 69 -18.65 17.25 16.12
CA GLY A 69 -19.79 16.62 15.45
C GLY A 69 -20.15 17.27 14.11
N SER A 70 -19.21 17.97 13.46
CA SER A 70 -19.42 18.61 12.16
C SER A 70 -18.92 17.79 10.98
N ARG A 71 -19.46 18.10 9.81
CA ARG A 71 -19.04 17.58 8.51
C ARG A 71 -18.67 18.74 7.60
N LEU A 72 -17.43 18.78 7.14
CA LEU A 72 -17.04 19.59 5.99
C LEU A 72 -17.65 18.93 4.76
N VAL A 73 -18.59 19.60 4.09
CA VAL A 73 -19.30 19.04 2.93
C VAL A 73 -18.86 19.72 1.65
N VAL A 74 -18.40 18.90 0.70
CA VAL A 74 -18.20 19.24 -0.71
C VAL A 74 -19.28 18.53 -1.51
N PRO A 75 -20.40 19.21 -1.83
CA PRO A 75 -21.55 18.59 -2.51
C PRO A 75 -21.19 18.07 -3.91
N GLU A 76 -22.08 17.28 -4.51
CA GLU A 76 -21.96 16.86 -5.92
C GLU A 76 -21.75 18.09 -6.84
N GLY A 77 -20.76 17.99 -7.72
CA GLY A 77 -20.31 19.10 -8.57
C GLY A 77 -18.87 18.89 -9.01
N GLU A 78 -18.40 19.73 -9.93
CA GLU A 78 -16.99 19.77 -10.33
C GLU A 78 -16.33 21.02 -9.77
N TYR A 79 -15.20 20.85 -9.10
CA TYR A 79 -14.47 21.91 -8.44
C TYR A 79 -13.01 21.91 -8.87
N LEU A 80 -12.41 23.10 -8.85
CA LEU A 80 -11.00 23.30 -9.14
C LEU A 80 -10.28 23.74 -7.87
N ILE A 81 -9.07 23.22 -7.65
CA ILE A 81 -8.12 23.76 -6.67
C ILE A 81 -6.84 24.19 -7.38
N GLU A 82 -6.36 25.38 -7.06
CA GLU A 82 -5.17 25.97 -7.69
C GLU A 82 -3.97 26.08 -6.76
N ARG A 83 -4.15 25.71 -5.48
CA ARG A 83 -3.09 25.66 -4.48
C ARG A 83 -3.32 24.59 -3.43
N GLY A 84 -2.24 24.22 -2.73
CA GLY A 84 -2.27 23.30 -1.61
C GLY A 84 -3.21 23.77 -0.50
N VAL A 85 -3.98 22.84 0.06
CA VAL A 85 -4.93 23.06 1.16
C VAL A 85 -4.44 22.37 2.41
N THR A 86 -4.45 23.07 3.54
CA THR A 86 -4.05 22.50 4.83
C THR A 86 -5.17 22.61 5.88
N LEU A 87 -5.63 21.46 6.40
CA LEU A 87 -6.66 21.38 7.44
C LEU A 87 -6.03 20.86 8.75
N LEU A 88 -5.98 21.70 9.79
CA LEU A 88 -5.21 21.45 11.02
C LEU A 88 -6.07 21.27 12.27
N ASN A 89 -5.74 20.27 13.08
CA ASN A 89 -6.21 20.15 14.47
C ASN A 89 -7.76 20.11 14.58
N GLY A 90 -8.41 19.35 13.71
CA GLY A 90 -9.85 19.07 13.81
C GLY A 90 -10.12 17.88 14.74
N THR A 91 -11.20 17.93 15.52
CA THR A 91 -11.57 16.86 16.45
C THR A 91 -13.07 16.56 16.37
N ASN A 92 -13.42 15.28 16.30
CA ASN A 92 -14.79 14.80 16.10
C ASN A 92 -15.45 15.48 14.90
N TRP A 93 -15.00 15.12 13.70
CA TRP A 93 -15.51 15.71 12.46
C TRP A 93 -15.39 14.74 11.29
N ALA A 94 -16.02 15.07 10.16
CA ALA A 94 -15.83 14.35 8.92
C ALA A 94 -15.60 15.29 7.73
N PHE A 95 -14.89 14.82 6.71
CA PHE A 95 -14.85 15.42 5.39
C PHE A 95 -15.72 14.54 4.49
N GLN A 96 -16.89 15.05 4.11
CA GLN A 96 -17.78 14.46 3.12
C GLN A 96 -17.48 15.05 1.73
N LEU A 97 -16.83 14.27 0.87
CA LEU A 97 -16.58 14.59 -0.53
C LEU A 97 -17.57 13.85 -1.42
N ASP A 98 -18.55 14.54 -1.97
CA ASP A 98 -19.54 13.98 -2.90
C ASP A 98 -19.33 14.45 -4.34
N GLY A 99 -18.47 15.45 -4.55
CA GLY A 99 -18.09 15.98 -5.85
C GLY A 99 -16.73 15.49 -6.37
N LEU A 100 -16.34 16.06 -7.52
CA LEU A 100 -15.03 15.87 -8.14
C LEU A 100 -14.16 17.12 -7.91
N ILE A 101 -13.04 16.96 -7.22
CA ILE A 101 -12.01 18.01 -7.11
C ILE A 101 -10.91 17.74 -8.14
N THR A 102 -10.65 18.71 -9.00
CA THR A 102 -9.54 18.68 -9.98
C THR A 102 -8.39 19.55 -9.49
N ALA A 103 -7.19 18.99 -9.40
CA ALA A 103 -5.97 19.74 -9.14
C ALA A 103 -5.49 20.44 -10.43
N ALA A 104 -5.37 21.76 -10.41
CA ALA A 104 -4.94 22.52 -11.57
C ALA A 104 -3.44 22.28 -11.88
N TYR A 105 -3.11 21.89 -13.10
CA TYR A 105 -1.68 21.84 -13.48
C TYR A 105 -0.97 23.17 -13.23
N GLY A 106 0.17 23.12 -12.55
CA GLY A 106 0.98 24.30 -12.24
C GLY A 106 0.48 25.13 -11.05
N GLY A 107 -0.47 24.63 -10.27
CA GLY A 107 -0.89 25.26 -9.01
C GLY A 107 0.24 25.43 -7.99
N ASP A 108 0.02 26.29 -7.00
CA ASP A 108 0.96 26.50 -5.89
C ASP A 108 0.80 25.42 -4.82
N TRP A 109 1.54 24.33 -4.97
CA TRP A 109 1.42 23.16 -4.11
C TRP A 109 2.30 23.19 -2.87
N ASN A 110 3.04 24.27 -2.63
CA ASN A 110 3.98 24.31 -1.53
C ASN A 110 3.27 24.51 -0.19
N ILE A 111 3.29 23.50 0.66
CA ILE A 111 2.79 23.57 2.04
C ILE A 111 3.88 24.12 2.97
N GLU A 112 3.48 25.02 3.86
CA GLU A 112 4.37 25.54 4.91
C GLU A 112 4.81 24.41 5.85
N ARG A 113 6.13 24.22 5.99
CA ARG A 113 6.71 23.14 6.80
C ARG A 113 6.27 23.23 8.26
N GLU A 114 6.12 24.44 8.78
CA GLU A 114 5.70 24.73 10.15
C GLU A 114 4.32 24.16 10.46
N LEU A 115 3.42 24.08 9.47
CA LEU A 115 2.08 23.51 9.63
C LEU A 115 2.16 21.98 9.77
N LEU A 116 3.00 21.33 8.96
CA LEU A 116 3.20 19.89 8.99
C LEU A 116 3.84 19.44 10.30
N LEU A 117 4.75 20.25 10.84
CA LEU A 117 5.41 20.01 12.13
C LEU A 117 4.44 20.04 13.32
N GLN A 118 3.26 20.67 13.21
CA GLN A 118 2.25 20.61 14.27
C GLN A 118 1.71 19.20 14.49
N GLY A 119 1.80 18.35 13.45
CA GLY A 119 1.38 16.95 13.47
C GLY A 119 2.06 16.09 14.54
N PHE A 120 3.16 16.55 15.13
CA PHE A 120 4.07 15.66 15.85
C PHE A 120 4.56 16.27 17.16
N ALA A 121 4.56 15.48 18.22
CA ALA A 121 5.07 15.89 19.53
C ALA A 121 6.62 15.82 19.65
N GLY A 122 7.36 15.88 18.53
CA GLY A 122 8.81 15.67 18.47
C GLY A 122 9.43 16.05 17.11
N THR A 123 10.07 17.22 17.04
CA THR A 123 10.58 17.83 15.80
C THR A 123 11.76 17.09 15.15
N GLU A 124 12.55 16.34 15.92
CA GLU A 124 13.74 15.63 15.41
C GLU A 124 13.38 14.39 14.57
N ILE A 125 12.35 13.62 14.98
CA ILE A 125 11.89 12.43 14.25
C ILE A 125 11.35 12.84 12.88
N ILE A 126 10.62 13.96 12.80
CA ILE A 126 10.16 14.49 11.51
C ILE A 126 11.33 14.82 10.59
N ASN A 127 12.34 15.60 11.03
CA ASN A 127 13.41 16.01 10.13
C ASN A 127 14.19 14.81 9.55
N ALA A 128 14.24 13.70 10.28
CA ALA A 128 14.84 12.44 9.83
C ALA A 128 13.91 11.63 8.90
N THR A 129 12.59 11.56 9.19
CA THR A 129 11.64 10.70 8.47
C THR A 129 11.01 11.38 7.25
N ILE A 130 10.64 12.66 7.34
CA ILE A 130 9.92 13.41 6.30
C ILE A 130 10.79 13.71 5.06
N ASN A 131 12.10 13.83 5.22
CA ASN A 131 13.02 14.00 4.09
C ASN A 131 13.36 12.67 3.37
N GLY A 132 12.76 11.54 3.81
CA GLY A 132 13.11 10.17 3.44
C GLY A 132 12.65 9.68 2.06
N GLU A 133 11.84 10.44 1.32
CA GLU A 133 11.37 10.06 -0.02
C GLU A 133 12.37 10.38 -1.15
N GLY A 134 13.56 10.90 -0.79
CA GLY A 134 14.71 11.09 -1.68
C GLY A 134 14.56 12.15 -2.77
N ASP A 135 13.35 12.64 -3.06
CA ASP A 135 13.10 13.63 -4.11
C ASP A 135 13.18 15.10 -3.65
N SER A 136 13.29 15.33 -2.33
CA SER A 136 13.34 16.68 -1.73
C SER A 136 12.12 17.56 -2.02
N LYS A 137 10.99 16.96 -2.44
CA LYS A 137 9.75 17.67 -2.79
C LYS A 137 8.62 17.43 -1.80
N PHE A 138 8.95 16.96 -0.59
CA PHE A 138 7.97 16.56 0.42
C PHE A 138 6.82 17.55 0.62
N LEU A 139 7.11 18.86 0.59
CA LEU A 139 6.15 19.93 0.81
C LEU A 139 5.18 20.16 -0.37
N LEU A 140 5.30 19.44 -1.47
CA LEU A 140 4.38 19.55 -2.59
C LEU A 140 3.22 18.58 -2.37
N ASP A 141 2.10 19.11 -1.91
CA ASP A 141 0.87 18.34 -1.66
C ASP A 141 -0.36 19.16 -2.08
N VAL A 142 -1.38 18.45 -2.58
CA VAL A 142 -2.67 19.02 -2.99
C VAL A 142 -3.56 19.23 -1.76
N LEU A 143 -3.79 18.18 -0.96
CA LEU A 143 -4.56 18.24 0.28
C LEU A 143 -3.74 17.64 1.42
N VAL A 144 -3.55 18.40 2.49
CA VAL A 144 -2.95 17.92 3.74
C VAL A 144 -3.89 18.10 4.92
N ILE A 145 -4.09 17.03 5.67
CA ILE A 145 -4.86 17.03 6.91
C ILE A 145 -3.93 16.64 8.05
N VAL A 146 -3.77 17.50 9.06
CA VAL A 146 -2.82 17.30 10.16
C VAL A 146 -3.58 17.23 11.48
N ASN A 147 -3.22 16.26 12.32
CA ASN A 147 -3.83 16.03 13.64
C ASN A 147 -5.36 15.94 13.59
N ALA A 148 -5.89 15.17 12.65
CA ALA A 148 -7.30 14.85 12.65
C ALA A 148 -7.59 13.76 13.69
N VAL A 149 -8.43 14.09 14.68
CA VAL A 149 -8.81 13.18 15.77
C VAL A 149 -10.30 12.86 15.66
N ASP A 150 -10.66 11.59 15.80
CA ASP A 150 -12.06 11.14 15.66
C ASP A 150 -12.66 11.60 14.32
N PHE A 151 -11.99 11.18 13.25
CA PHE A 151 -12.09 11.75 11.92
C PHE A 151 -12.55 10.74 10.87
N GLU A 152 -13.23 11.21 9.84
CA GLU A 152 -13.69 10.37 8.73
C GLU A 152 -13.61 11.15 7.42
N PHE A 153 -12.90 10.63 6.42
CA PHE A 153 -12.86 11.20 5.08
C PHE A 153 -13.55 10.26 4.12
N TYR A 154 -14.71 10.67 3.61
CA TYR A 154 -15.58 9.76 2.89
C TYR A 154 -16.39 10.41 1.78
N SER A 155 -17.01 9.56 0.95
CA SER A 155 -18.10 9.95 0.06
C SER A 155 -19.41 9.30 0.46
N SER A 156 -20.49 10.07 0.53
CA SER A 156 -21.82 9.52 0.83
C SER A 156 -22.48 8.86 -0.38
N ASN A 157 -22.07 9.27 -1.59
CA ASN A 157 -22.63 8.80 -2.85
C ASN A 157 -21.70 7.83 -3.62
N GLY A 158 -20.50 7.55 -3.09
CA GLY A 158 -19.48 6.72 -3.72
C GLY A 158 -18.88 7.31 -5.00
N LYS A 159 -19.04 8.62 -5.23
CA LYS A 159 -18.53 9.35 -6.40
C LYS A 159 -17.56 10.47 -6.03
N GLY A 160 -17.30 10.66 -4.74
CA GLY A 160 -16.27 11.56 -4.24
C GLY A 160 -14.92 11.24 -4.84
N ALA A 161 -14.34 12.19 -5.56
CA ALA A 161 -13.15 11.93 -6.33
C ALA A 161 -12.15 13.09 -6.35
N PHE A 162 -10.88 12.75 -6.44
CA PHE A 162 -9.80 13.66 -6.82
C PHE A 162 -9.23 13.28 -8.19
N GLN A 163 -9.05 14.28 -9.04
CA GLN A 163 -8.34 14.18 -10.32
C GLN A 163 -7.08 15.05 -10.27
N GLY A 164 -5.92 14.40 -10.19
CA GLY A 164 -4.61 15.06 -10.02
C GLY A 164 -3.98 15.63 -11.30
N GLN A 165 -4.51 15.26 -12.48
CA GLN A 165 -3.98 15.64 -13.80
C GLN A 165 -2.48 15.34 -14.00
N GLY A 166 -1.98 14.27 -13.39
CA GLY A 166 -0.59 13.85 -13.44
C GLY A 166 -0.04 13.65 -14.86
N TYR A 167 -0.89 13.37 -15.85
CA TYR A 167 -0.48 13.27 -17.25
C TYR A 167 0.12 14.56 -17.80
N LEU A 168 -0.31 15.73 -17.31
CA LEU A 168 0.25 17.02 -17.71
C LEU A 168 1.69 17.17 -17.23
N TYR A 169 1.98 16.77 -15.99
CA TYR A 169 3.34 16.75 -15.45
C TYR A 169 4.26 15.82 -16.26
N ARG A 170 3.76 14.64 -16.64
CA ARG A 170 4.52 13.68 -17.45
C ARG A 170 4.79 14.20 -18.87
N ASN A 171 3.77 14.75 -19.53
CA ASN A 171 3.88 15.27 -20.89
C ASN A 171 4.79 16.50 -21.00
N LEU A 172 4.90 17.28 -19.92
CA LEU A 172 5.72 18.49 -19.84
C LEU A 172 7.05 18.26 -19.11
N GLU A 173 7.37 17.00 -18.80
CA GLU A 173 8.60 16.60 -18.09
C GLU A 173 8.83 17.38 -16.78
N ASN A 174 7.75 17.78 -16.11
CA ASN A 174 7.80 18.55 -14.88
C ASN A 174 8.03 17.63 -13.68
N THR A 175 9.15 17.82 -12.99
CA THR A 175 9.54 17.03 -11.81
C THR A 175 8.97 17.55 -10.48
N ASP A 176 8.42 18.77 -10.45
CA ASP A 176 7.79 19.38 -9.28
C ASP A 176 6.34 18.89 -9.14
N ARG A 177 6.22 17.61 -8.80
CA ARG A 177 4.96 16.86 -8.80
C ARG A 177 4.38 16.81 -7.39
N PRO A 178 3.20 17.38 -7.12
CA PRO A 178 2.57 17.26 -5.82
C PRO A 178 2.04 15.85 -5.56
N ARG A 179 1.97 15.45 -4.29
CA ARG A 179 1.18 14.30 -3.85
C ARG A 179 -0.27 14.73 -3.71
N LEU A 180 -1.20 13.79 -3.86
CA LEU A 180 -2.62 14.13 -3.97
C LEU A 180 -3.28 14.33 -2.58
N VAL A 181 -3.18 13.36 -1.69
CA VAL A 181 -3.75 13.45 -0.33
C VAL A 181 -2.73 12.97 0.70
N ARG A 182 -2.49 13.76 1.76
CA ARG A 182 -1.65 13.37 2.89
C ARG A 182 -2.37 13.60 4.21
N LEU A 183 -2.42 12.57 5.05
CA LEU A 183 -2.86 12.69 6.43
C LEU A 183 -1.61 12.55 7.33
N ILE A 184 -1.37 13.53 8.19
CA ILE A 184 -0.27 13.53 9.15
C ILE A 184 -0.82 13.42 10.57
N SER A 185 -0.39 12.37 11.27
CA SER A 185 -0.83 11.99 12.61
C SER A 185 -2.36 11.91 12.79
N PRO A 186 -3.11 11.29 11.87
CA PRO A 186 -4.51 11.01 12.14
C PRO A 186 -4.63 10.01 13.31
N THR A 187 -5.59 10.25 14.21
CA THR A 187 -5.84 9.37 15.37
C THR A 187 -7.33 9.02 15.45
N ASN A 188 -7.65 7.73 15.54
CA ASN A 188 -9.02 7.23 15.49
C ASN A 188 -9.73 7.79 14.24
N ALA A 189 -9.29 7.35 13.07
CA ALA A 189 -9.74 7.93 11.82
C ALA A 189 -10.04 6.88 10.74
N SER A 190 -10.94 7.21 9.82
CA SER A 190 -11.20 6.40 8.64
C SER A 190 -11.08 7.20 7.34
N VAL A 191 -10.67 6.54 6.26
CA VAL A 191 -10.68 7.08 4.89
C VAL A 191 -11.33 6.06 3.96
N HIS A 192 -12.48 6.38 3.35
CA HIS A 192 -13.23 5.38 2.59
C HIS A 192 -14.22 5.88 1.55
N ASP A 193 -14.61 4.98 0.65
CA ASP A 193 -15.57 5.23 -0.43
C ASP A 193 -15.12 6.38 -1.36
N LEU A 194 -13.83 6.44 -1.69
CA LEU A 194 -13.22 7.53 -2.47
C LEU A 194 -12.51 7.02 -3.73
N ILE A 195 -12.42 7.89 -4.73
CA ILE A 195 -11.72 7.63 -5.99
C ILE A 195 -10.56 8.63 -6.14
N LEU A 196 -9.32 8.13 -6.21
CA LEU A 196 -8.10 8.95 -6.33
C LEU A 196 -7.43 8.69 -7.67
N VAL A 197 -7.38 9.69 -8.54
CA VAL A 197 -7.07 9.48 -9.97
C VAL A 197 -5.94 10.38 -10.42
N ASP A 198 -5.01 9.79 -11.16
CA ASP A 198 -3.90 10.43 -11.86
C ASP A 198 -3.15 11.44 -10.98
N SER A 199 -2.73 11.01 -9.79
CA SER A 199 -1.84 11.83 -8.98
C SER A 199 -0.59 12.19 -9.77
N PRO A 200 -0.05 13.43 -9.67
CA PRO A 200 1.26 13.76 -10.23
C PRO A 200 2.40 12.94 -9.63
N LYS A 201 2.23 12.49 -8.38
CA LYS A 201 3.14 11.63 -7.62
C LYS A 201 2.34 10.53 -6.90
N PHE A 202 2.40 10.46 -5.58
CA PHE A 202 1.70 9.46 -4.75
C PHE A 202 0.24 9.86 -4.54
N HIS A 203 -0.66 8.89 -4.40
CA HIS A 203 -2.09 9.16 -4.29
C HIS A 203 -2.51 9.46 -2.86
N ILE A 204 -2.25 8.57 -1.91
CA ILE A 204 -2.57 8.80 -0.51
C ILE A 204 -1.44 8.34 0.41
N ILE A 205 -1.10 9.21 1.37
CA ILE A 205 -0.07 8.96 2.37
C ILE A 205 -0.69 9.11 3.75
N LEU A 206 -0.48 8.09 4.58
CA LEU A 206 -0.82 8.08 6.00
C LEU A 206 0.49 8.16 6.78
N ASP A 207 0.86 9.37 7.20
CA ASP A 207 2.05 9.59 8.03
C ASP A 207 1.66 9.48 9.50
N PHE A 208 2.28 8.56 10.23
CA PHE A 208 2.14 8.37 11.67
C PHE A 208 0.69 8.15 12.14
N ALA A 209 -0.07 7.39 11.38
CA ALA A 209 -1.45 7.03 11.69
C ALA A 209 -1.56 6.20 12.97
N VAL A 210 -2.58 6.47 13.79
CA VAL A 210 -2.89 5.70 15.01
C VAL A 210 -4.36 5.31 15.03
N ASN A 211 -4.67 4.01 15.13
CA ASN A 211 -6.05 3.49 15.12
C ASN A 211 -6.81 3.89 13.84
N VAL A 212 -6.22 3.64 12.67
CA VAL A 212 -6.76 4.11 11.38
C VAL A 212 -7.29 2.96 10.53
N GLU A 213 -8.41 3.18 9.87
CA GLU A 213 -9.03 2.26 8.91
C GLU A 213 -9.08 2.91 7.51
N ALA A 214 -8.65 2.21 6.46
CA ALA A 214 -8.72 2.71 5.08
C ALA A 214 -9.27 1.65 4.13
N TYR A 215 -10.43 1.92 3.54
CA TYR A 215 -11.16 0.92 2.76
C TYR A 215 -12.01 1.50 1.64
N HIS A 216 -12.43 0.67 0.69
CA HIS A 216 -13.23 1.12 -0.47
C HIS A 216 -12.57 2.30 -1.21
N LEU A 217 -11.27 2.21 -1.44
CA LEU A 217 -10.53 3.16 -2.26
C LEU A 217 -10.32 2.57 -3.65
N THR A 218 -10.65 3.35 -4.68
CA THR A 218 -10.23 3.06 -6.06
C THR A 218 -9.17 4.06 -6.47
N ILE A 219 -7.94 3.58 -6.65
CA ILE A 219 -6.78 4.39 -6.98
C ILE A 219 -6.29 4.07 -8.40
N ARG A 220 -6.11 5.10 -9.23
CA ARG A 220 -5.71 4.95 -10.64
C ARG A 220 -4.60 5.90 -11.03
N GLY A 221 -3.38 5.41 -11.01
CA GLY A 221 -2.16 6.10 -11.43
C GLY A 221 -1.68 5.71 -12.82
N ALA A 222 -0.60 6.39 -13.23
CA ALA A 222 0.08 6.11 -14.48
C ALA A 222 0.71 4.71 -14.49
N ASN A 223 0.88 4.15 -15.68
CA ASN A 223 1.69 2.95 -15.89
C ASN A 223 3.21 3.29 -15.87
N LEU A 224 3.68 3.89 -14.77
CA LEU A 224 5.06 4.28 -14.50
C LEU A 224 5.34 4.23 -12.99
N GLY A 225 6.61 4.12 -12.58
CA GLY A 225 7.00 4.20 -11.17
C GLY A 225 6.81 5.61 -10.58
N SER A 226 6.84 5.72 -9.24
CA SER A 226 6.56 6.93 -8.45
C SER A 226 5.11 7.41 -8.46
N TYR A 227 4.15 6.50 -8.59
CA TYR A 227 2.71 6.76 -8.59
C TYR A 227 1.97 5.87 -7.58
N ASP A 228 2.60 5.72 -6.41
CA ASP A 228 2.22 4.87 -5.29
C ASP A 228 0.75 5.07 -4.91
N GLY A 229 0.09 3.97 -4.54
CA GLY A 229 -1.29 3.94 -4.12
C GLY A 229 -1.42 4.47 -2.70
N ILE A 230 -1.21 3.58 -1.74
CA ILE A 230 -1.26 3.89 -0.31
C ILE A 230 0.12 3.69 0.32
N ASP A 231 0.71 4.77 0.82
CA ASP A 231 1.89 4.72 1.70
C ASP A 231 1.43 4.85 3.15
N ALA A 232 1.85 3.93 4.02
CA ALA A 232 1.43 3.90 5.42
C ALA A 232 2.60 3.83 6.40
N ILE A 233 2.63 4.78 7.33
CA ILE A 233 3.47 4.86 8.53
C ILE A 233 2.51 4.93 9.71
N GLY A 234 2.66 4.08 10.74
CA GLY A 234 1.73 4.18 11.87
C GLY A 234 1.70 3.02 12.84
N THR A 235 0.76 3.06 13.77
CA THR A 235 0.51 1.98 14.72
C THR A 235 -0.98 1.65 14.78
N ASN A 236 -1.32 0.35 14.73
CA ASN A 236 -2.70 -0.11 14.78
C ASN A 236 -3.52 0.44 13.61
N TYR A 237 -3.25 -0.01 12.39
CA TYR A 237 -4.02 0.38 11.21
C TYR A 237 -4.49 -0.81 10.38
N TRP A 238 -5.67 -0.66 9.77
CA TRP A 238 -6.32 -1.65 8.93
C TRP A 238 -6.58 -1.08 7.54
N ILE A 239 -5.98 -1.67 6.51
CA ILE A 239 -6.13 -1.24 5.11
C ILE A 239 -6.76 -2.40 4.35
N HIS A 240 -8.00 -2.25 3.86
CA HIS A 240 -8.70 -3.37 3.24
C HIS A 240 -9.69 -3.01 2.14
N ASP A 241 -10.01 -3.97 1.27
CA ASP A 241 -11.04 -3.81 0.22
C ASP A 241 -10.77 -2.62 -0.71
N ASN A 242 -9.51 -2.50 -1.16
CA ASN A 242 -9.04 -1.43 -2.03
C ASN A 242 -8.59 -1.96 -3.40
N GLU A 243 -8.84 -1.19 -4.45
CA GLU A 243 -8.33 -1.44 -5.80
C GLU A 243 -7.28 -0.38 -6.15
N VAL A 244 -6.09 -0.82 -6.55
CA VAL A 244 -5.02 0.08 -7.03
C VAL A 244 -4.55 -0.34 -8.41
N THR A 245 -4.55 0.60 -9.34
CA THR A 245 -3.91 0.49 -10.64
C THR A 245 -2.83 1.55 -10.78
N ASN A 246 -1.57 1.16 -10.91
CA ASN A 246 -0.43 2.05 -11.18
C ASN A 246 0.74 1.20 -11.72
N ARG A 247 1.99 1.64 -11.54
CA ARG A 247 3.17 0.77 -11.75
C ARG A 247 4.21 0.85 -10.63
N ASP A 248 3.76 1.28 -9.45
CA ASP A 248 4.56 1.33 -8.22
C ASP A 248 3.77 0.68 -7.06
N GLU A 249 3.82 1.19 -5.85
CA GLU A 249 3.21 0.49 -4.71
C GLU A 249 1.68 0.42 -4.80
N CYS A 250 1.09 -0.75 -4.59
CA CYS A 250 -0.35 -0.87 -4.31
C CYS A 250 -0.60 -0.39 -2.87
N VAL A 251 -0.01 -1.09 -1.90
CA VAL A 251 0.16 -0.63 -0.52
C VAL A 251 1.62 -0.80 -0.12
N SER A 252 2.22 0.23 0.46
CA SER A 252 3.59 0.18 1.00
C SER A 252 3.59 0.52 2.48
N VAL A 253 4.10 -0.42 3.28
CA VAL A 253 4.39 -0.22 4.70
C VAL A 253 5.75 0.45 4.84
N LYS A 254 5.75 1.63 5.41
CA LYS A 254 6.93 2.47 5.66
C LYS A 254 7.28 2.45 7.15
N SER A 255 8.49 2.89 7.48
CA SER A 255 9.00 2.92 8.85
C SER A 255 8.78 4.29 9.49
N PRO A 256 8.42 4.36 10.80
CA PRO A 256 8.09 3.23 11.68
C PRO A 256 6.67 2.69 11.46
N SER A 257 6.48 1.37 11.55
CA SER A 257 5.15 0.76 11.49
C SER A 257 5.00 -0.41 12.46
N HIS A 258 3.93 -0.41 13.25
CA HIS A 258 3.63 -1.49 14.19
C HIS A 258 2.17 -1.90 14.12
N HIS A 259 1.87 -3.20 14.23
CA HIS A 259 0.49 -3.67 14.37
C HIS A 259 -0.41 -3.24 13.20
N ALA A 260 -0.16 -3.82 12.03
CA ALA A 260 -0.91 -3.52 10.83
C ALA A 260 -1.59 -4.76 10.28
N LEU A 261 -2.81 -4.58 9.78
CA LEU A 261 -3.52 -5.57 8.98
C LEU A 261 -3.80 -4.98 7.60
N VAL A 262 -3.32 -5.65 6.56
CA VAL A 262 -3.55 -5.26 5.16
C VAL A 262 -4.22 -6.41 4.44
N GLU A 263 -5.45 -6.26 3.96
CA GLU A 263 -6.13 -7.40 3.35
C GLU A 263 -7.10 -7.08 2.22
N ASN A 264 -7.49 -8.09 1.46
CA ASN A 264 -8.52 -7.98 0.42
C ASN A 264 -8.19 -6.91 -0.63
N LEU A 265 -6.95 -6.92 -1.13
CA LEU A 265 -6.50 -5.93 -2.11
C LEU A 265 -6.59 -6.47 -3.53
N VAL A 266 -6.97 -5.60 -4.47
CA VAL A 266 -6.84 -5.81 -5.91
C VAL A 266 -5.77 -4.88 -6.47
N CYS A 267 -4.59 -5.42 -6.70
CA CYS A 267 -3.45 -4.72 -7.26
C CYS A 267 -3.39 -5.00 -8.77
N ASN A 268 -4.07 -4.16 -9.55
CA ASN A 268 -4.32 -4.33 -10.98
C ASN A 268 -3.27 -3.58 -11.80
N GLN A 269 -2.26 -4.25 -12.34
CA GLN A 269 -1.02 -3.71 -12.95
C GLN A 269 -0.04 -3.04 -12.00
N ALA A 270 -0.41 -2.87 -10.72
CA ALA A 270 0.40 -2.19 -9.72
C ALA A 270 1.81 -2.79 -9.64
N GLY A 271 2.80 -1.93 -9.36
CA GLY A 271 4.18 -2.33 -9.20
C GLY A 271 4.36 -3.40 -8.14
N SER A 272 4.01 -3.18 -6.88
CA SER A 272 4.03 -4.25 -5.88
C SER A 272 2.65 -4.46 -5.26
N GLY A 273 2.31 -5.72 -4.91
CA GLY A 273 1.08 -6.00 -4.17
C GLY A 273 1.12 -5.43 -2.75
N ILE A 274 2.05 -5.92 -1.94
CA ILE A 274 2.46 -5.28 -0.68
C ILE A 274 3.96 -5.05 -0.73
N SER A 275 4.42 -3.90 -0.23
CA SER A 275 5.83 -3.69 0.04
C SER A 275 6.11 -3.26 1.47
N ILE A 276 7.32 -3.56 1.92
CA ILE A 276 7.91 -3.03 3.15
C ILE A 276 9.18 -2.27 2.73
N GLY A 277 9.18 -0.96 2.92
CA GLY A 277 10.33 -0.09 2.68
C GLY A 277 10.16 0.98 1.58
N SER A 278 11.23 1.53 1.03
CA SER A 278 12.62 1.15 1.28
C SER A 278 13.13 1.55 2.66
N LEU A 279 13.87 0.64 3.30
CA LEU A 279 14.41 0.84 4.64
C LEU A 279 15.91 1.11 4.60
N ASN A 280 16.35 2.07 5.40
CA ASN A 280 17.75 2.44 5.55
C ASN A 280 18.13 2.48 7.05
N VAL A 281 18.45 3.63 7.61
CA VAL A 281 18.84 3.78 9.02
C VAL A 281 17.63 3.87 9.94
N SER A 282 17.74 3.30 11.14
CA SER A 282 16.73 3.35 12.21
C SER A 282 15.35 2.84 11.79
N ALA A 283 15.31 1.78 11.00
CA ALA A 283 14.06 1.14 10.60
C ALA A 283 13.40 0.42 11.80
N GLU A 284 12.09 0.59 11.97
CA GLU A 284 11.33 -0.03 13.04
C GLU A 284 10.00 -0.53 12.49
N ILE A 285 9.97 -1.79 12.06
CA ILE A 285 8.76 -2.41 11.54
C ILE A 285 8.47 -3.72 12.28
N SER A 286 7.27 -3.85 12.85
CA SER A 286 6.85 -5.11 13.46
C SER A 286 5.36 -5.40 13.45
N ASN A 287 5.03 -6.69 13.54
CA ASN A 287 3.66 -7.18 13.69
C ASN A 287 2.77 -6.72 12.52
N ILE A 288 3.18 -7.05 11.30
CA ILE A 288 2.47 -6.72 10.06
C ILE A 288 1.90 -8.01 9.47
N GLU A 289 0.59 -8.05 9.26
CA GLU A 289 -0.06 -9.14 8.53
C GLU A 289 -0.65 -8.59 7.24
N ALA A 290 -0.27 -9.20 6.11
CA ALA A 290 -0.89 -8.96 4.82
C ALA A 290 -1.55 -10.25 4.32
N ARG A 291 -2.82 -10.21 3.92
CA ARG A 291 -3.51 -11.41 3.43
C ARG A 291 -4.56 -11.16 2.37
N ASN A 292 -4.90 -12.20 1.60
CA ASN A 292 -5.94 -12.10 0.56
C ASN A 292 -5.62 -11.01 -0.48
N ILE A 293 -4.42 -11.03 -1.04
CA ILE A 293 -3.96 -10.02 -1.99
C ILE A 293 -3.92 -10.61 -3.40
N SER A 294 -4.64 -9.99 -4.32
CA SER A 294 -4.67 -10.31 -5.74
C SER A 294 -3.76 -9.36 -6.51
N ILE A 295 -2.79 -9.89 -7.26
CA ILE A 295 -1.88 -9.11 -8.10
C ILE A 295 -2.04 -9.54 -9.55
N ILE A 296 -2.49 -8.63 -10.39
CA ILE A 296 -2.72 -8.88 -11.81
C ILE A 296 -1.68 -8.13 -12.62
N GLN A 297 -0.75 -8.86 -13.23
CA GLN A 297 0.30 -8.35 -14.11
C GLN A 297 1.18 -7.25 -13.46
N GLY A 298 1.40 -7.34 -12.15
CA GLY A 298 2.21 -6.36 -11.41
C GLY A 298 3.72 -6.53 -11.61
N ASN A 299 4.53 -5.73 -10.92
CA ASN A 299 5.98 -6.01 -10.82
C ASN A 299 6.24 -7.13 -9.81
N ASN A 300 6.03 -6.95 -8.51
CA ASN A 300 6.31 -7.92 -7.46
C ASN A 300 5.01 -8.40 -6.81
N ILE A 301 4.91 -9.69 -6.46
CA ILE A 301 3.78 -10.20 -5.66
C ILE A 301 3.81 -9.57 -4.27
N ALA A 302 4.97 -9.64 -3.61
CA ALA A 302 5.25 -8.98 -2.34
C ALA A 302 6.74 -8.61 -2.28
N PHE A 303 7.08 -7.51 -1.61
CA PHE A 303 8.44 -6.99 -1.65
C PHE A 303 8.95 -6.34 -0.35
N ILE A 304 9.96 -6.93 0.29
CA ILE A 304 10.73 -6.29 1.37
C ILE A 304 12.03 -5.74 0.79
N LYS A 305 12.26 -4.43 0.88
CA LYS A 305 13.40 -3.75 0.26
C LYS A 305 14.18 -2.89 1.26
N THR A 306 15.46 -3.18 1.42
CA THR A 306 16.37 -2.43 2.31
C THR A 306 17.70 -2.14 1.60
N TYR A 307 18.49 -1.24 2.17
CA TYR A 307 19.82 -0.92 1.68
C TYR A 307 20.92 -1.49 2.59
N PRO A 308 22.12 -1.78 2.06
CA PRO A 308 23.31 -1.99 2.88
C PRO A 308 23.65 -0.71 3.64
N GLY A 309 24.28 -0.86 4.80
CA GLY A 309 24.50 0.22 5.77
C GLY A 309 23.26 0.56 6.62
N GLY A 310 22.10 -0.05 6.32
CA GLY A 310 20.88 0.14 7.08
C GLY A 310 20.97 -0.40 8.51
N SER A 311 20.08 0.08 9.39
CA SER A 311 20.04 -0.30 10.80
C SER A 311 18.59 -0.36 11.31
N GLY A 312 18.39 -0.99 12.47
CA GLY A 312 17.06 -1.26 13.01
C GLY A 312 16.55 -2.65 12.63
N TYR A 313 15.24 -2.85 12.54
CA TYR A 313 14.64 -4.17 12.38
C TYR A 313 13.33 -4.18 11.57
N VAL A 314 13.08 -5.35 10.95
CA VAL A 314 11.79 -5.82 10.48
C VAL A 314 11.54 -7.18 11.12
N THR A 315 10.47 -7.32 11.90
CA THR A 315 10.18 -8.56 12.62
C THR A 315 8.71 -8.87 12.76
N ASN A 316 8.35 -10.16 12.82
CA ASN A 316 6.95 -10.62 12.92
C ASN A 316 6.11 -10.11 11.74
N ILE A 317 6.49 -10.54 10.54
CA ILE A 317 5.76 -10.24 9.30
C ILE A 317 5.10 -11.52 8.82
N THR A 318 3.81 -11.46 8.48
CA THR A 318 3.03 -12.57 7.94
C THR A 318 2.41 -12.18 6.61
N PHE A 319 2.71 -12.93 5.55
CA PHE A 319 2.11 -12.74 4.22
C PHE A 319 1.38 -14.03 3.81
N SER A 320 0.04 -14.02 3.77
CA SER A 320 -0.74 -15.23 3.50
C SER A 320 -1.79 -15.07 2.40
N ASN A 321 -2.06 -16.14 1.64
CA ASN A 321 -3.09 -16.16 0.60
C ASN A 321 -2.91 -15.04 -0.45
N PHE A 322 -1.79 -15.11 -1.16
CA PHE A 322 -1.46 -14.22 -2.29
C PHE A 322 -1.74 -14.93 -3.60
N ARG A 323 -2.36 -14.21 -4.54
CA ARG A 323 -2.73 -14.73 -5.86
C ARG A 323 -2.12 -13.85 -6.92
N SER A 324 -1.40 -14.45 -7.85
CA SER A 324 -0.73 -13.71 -8.91
C SER A 324 -1.14 -14.17 -10.30
N LEU A 325 -1.34 -13.23 -11.21
CA LEU A 325 -1.39 -13.46 -12.65
C LEU A 325 -0.23 -12.72 -13.32
N ALA A 326 0.72 -13.44 -13.89
CA ALA A 326 1.78 -12.91 -14.73
C ALA A 326 2.58 -11.73 -14.12
N SER A 327 2.79 -11.69 -12.80
CA SER A 327 3.67 -10.69 -12.18
C SER A 327 5.09 -10.80 -12.74
N LEU A 328 5.84 -9.69 -12.77
CA LEU A 328 7.23 -9.73 -13.24
C LEU A 328 8.13 -10.54 -12.30
N TYR A 329 8.02 -10.34 -11.00
CA TYR A 329 8.75 -10.95 -9.90
C TYR A 329 7.75 -11.59 -8.93
N GLY A 330 8.16 -12.66 -8.26
CA GLY A 330 7.35 -13.26 -7.21
C GLY A 330 7.51 -12.57 -5.86
N LEU A 331 7.69 -13.37 -4.81
CA LEU A 331 8.04 -12.90 -3.47
C LEU A 331 9.52 -12.47 -3.46
N SER A 332 9.74 -11.22 -3.08
CA SER A 332 11.06 -10.60 -3.09
C SER A 332 11.47 -10.10 -1.71
N VAL A 333 12.68 -10.47 -1.29
CA VAL A 333 13.42 -9.83 -0.19
C VAL A 333 14.74 -9.37 -0.80
N ASN A 334 15.05 -8.09 -0.73
CA ASN A 334 16.28 -7.55 -1.31
C ASN A 334 16.91 -6.51 -0.38
N GLN A 335 17.98 -6.90 0.31
CA GLN A 335 18.76 -5.99 1.15
C GLN A 335 19.86 -5.22 0.39
N TYR A 336 19.96 -5.43 -0.92
CA TYR A 336 20.83 -4.70 -1.84
C TYR A 336 19.97 -3.94 -2.87
N TRP A 337 18.95 -3.23 -2.39
CA TRP A 337 17.98 -2.57 -3.26
C TRP A 337 18.66 -1.55 -4.19
N GLN A 338 18.15 -1.46 -5.43
CA GLN A 338 18.71 -0.64 -6.52
C GLN A 338 20.16 -0.95 -6.89
N ASN A 339 20.64 -2.18 -6.63
CA ASN A 339 22.04 -2.57 -6.81
C ASN A 339 23.01 -1.70 -5.99
N THR A 340 22.55 -1.28 -4.81
CA THR A 340 23.40 -0.59 -3.85
C THR A 340 24.16 -1.64 -3.05
N PHE A 341 25.49 -1.52 -3.01
CA PHE A 341 26.37 -2.46 -2.31
C PHE A 341 27.23 -1.81 -1.24
N GLU A 342 27.27 -0.48 -1.16
CA GLU A 342 28.17 0.26 -0.26
C GLU A 342 27.42 1.42 0.43
N PRO A 343 27.78 1.76 1.68
CA PRO A 343 28.73 1.04 2.54
C PRO A 343 28.11 -0.27 3.07
N ASP A 344 28.80 -1.41 2.92
CA ASP A 344 28.32 -2.67 3.49
C ASP A 344 28.79 -2.84 4.94
N THR A 345 28.09 -2.16 5.86
CA THR A 345 28.33 -2.28 7.32
C THR A 345 27.23 -3.07 8.02
N GLY A 346 26.53 -3.94 7.29
CA GLY A 346 25.28 -4.58 7.73
C GLY A 346 24.06 -4.04 6.99
N ALA A 347 22.88 -4.46 7.42
CA ALA A 347 21.61 -3.96 6.90
C ALA A 347 20.57 -3.98 8.02
N VAL A 348 19.34 -3.55 7.70
CA VAL A 348 18.19 -3.70 8.61
C VAL A 348 18.04 -5.18 8.98
N ALA A 349 17.93 -5.50 10.28
CA ALA A 349 17.81 -6.87 10.72
C ALA A 349 16.46 -7.46 10.32
N LEU A 350 16.47 -8.58 9.58
CA LEU A 350 15.26 -9.30 9.20
C LEU A 350 15.14 -10.56 10.05
N SER A 351 14.06 -10.67 10.81
CA SER A 351 13.82 -11.84 11.67
C SER A 351 12.34 -12.17 11.70
N ASN A 352 11.97 -13.42 12.00
CA ASN A 352 10.57 -13.77 12.20
C ASN A 352 9.67 -13.33 11.02
N LEU A 353 10.14 -13.58 9.81
CA LEU A 353 9.33 -13.46 8.60
C LEU A 353 8.51 -14.76 8.51
N HIS A 354 7.54 -14.83 9.41
CA HIS A 354 6.73 -16.02 9.66
C HIS A 354 5.66 -16.14 8.59
N ASP A 355 5.30 -17.36 8.28
CA ASP A 355 4.08 -17.64 7.52
C ASP A 355 3.99 -16.86 6.19
N LEU A 356 5.01 -16.99 5.33
CA LEU A 356 4.91 -16.66 3.91
C LEU A 356 4.19 -17.82 3.20
N ILE A 357 2.88 -17.94 3.44
CA ILE A 357 2.09 -19.15 3.13
C ILE A 357 1.06 -18.88 2.01
N LEU A 358 0.76 -19.90 1.20
CA LEU A 358 -0.33 -19.88 0.22
C LEU A 358 -0.13 -18.80 -0.85
N PHE A 359 1.02 -18.85 -1.52
CA PHE A 359 1.28 -18.05 -2.72
C PHE A 359 0.94 -18.90 -3.95
N THR A 360 -0.10 -18.53 -4.70
CA THR A 360 -0.55 -19.28 -5.87
C THR A 360 -0.55 -18.43 -7.14
N GLY A 361 -0.59 -19.09 -8.30
CA GLY A 361 -0.73 -18.43 -9.60
C GLY A 361 0.58 -18.34 -10.38
N SER A 362 0.88 -17.20 -11.00
CA SER A 362 1.93 -17.14 -12.01
C SER A 362 2.82 -15.90 -11.99
N VAL A 363 4.06 -16.09 -12.45
CA VAL A 363 4.97 -15.02 -12.92
C VAL A 363 5.10 -15.08 -14.44
N SER A 364 5.36 -13.94 -15.06
CA SER A 364 5.49 -13.82 -16.52
C SER A 364 6.63 -14.67 -17.12
N GLU A 365 7.84 -14.59 -16.56
CA GLU A 365 9.03 -15.29 -17.05
C GLU A 365 10.01 -15.64 -15.92
N GLY A 366 9.79 -16.81 -15.30
CA GLY A 366 10.48 -17.23 -14.08
C GLY A 366 11.98 -17.52 -14.21
N THR A 367 12.51 -17.65 -15.43
CA THR A 367 13.96 -17.78 -15.67
C THR A 367 14.69 -16.43 -15.61
N LYS A 368 14.00 -15.33 -15.95
CA LYS A 368 14.56 -13.98 -15.84
C LYS A 368 14.34 -13.41 -14.45
N ARG A 369 13.17 -13.68 -13.87
CA ARG A 369 12.72 -13.09 -12.61
C ARG A 369 12.14 -14.18 -11.71
N PRO A 370 12.89 -14.59 -10.67
CA PRO A 370 12.49 -15.68 -9.80
C PRO A 370 11.12 -15.51 -9.13
N PRO A 371 10.34 -16.60 -8.97
CA PRO A 371 9.24 -16.64 -8.01
C PRO A 371 9.71 -16.40 -6.57
N LEU A 372 10.86 -16.96 -6.18
CA LEU A 372 11.53 -16.63 -4.92
C LEU A 372 12.86 -15.91 -5.20
N TYR A 373 12.89 -14.61 -4.92
CA TYR A 373 14.10 -13.79 -4.94
C TYR A 373 14.38 -13.30 -3.51
N LEU A 374 15.10 -14.10 -2.72
CA LEU A 374 15.27 -13.84 -1.29
C LEU A 374 16.75 -13.60 -0.98
N ILE A 375 17.18 -12.34 -0.98
CA ILE A 375 18.56 -11.91 -0.84
C ILE A 375 18.71 -11.07 0.43
N ALA A 376 19.29 -11.69 1.46
CA ALA A 376 19.75 -11.00 2.67
C ALA A 376 21.23 -10.62 2.58
N ASN A 377 21.60 -9.62 3.37
CA ASN A 377 22.93 -9.04 3.43
C ASN A 377 23.98 -10.03 3.97
N ASP A 378 25.23 -9.89 3.54
CA ASP A 378 26.35 -10.78 3.90
C ASP A 378 26.82 -10.64 5.35
N LEU A 379 26.46 -9.54 6.02
CA LEU A 379 26.80 -9.27 7.42
C LEU A 379 25.58 -9.32 8.35
N THR A 380 24.38 -9.11 7.80
CA THR A 380 23.10 -9.17 8.53
C THR A 380 22.15 -10.15 7.87
N PHE A 381 22.20 -11.40 8.32
CA PHE A 381 21.39 -12.49 7.77
C PHE A 381 19.91 -12.37 8.14
N ALA A 382 19.02 -12.90 7.29
CA ALA A 382 17.61 -13.07 7.65
C ALA A 382 17.40 -14.40 8.37
N THR A 383 16.73 -14.40 9.52
CA THR A 383 16.55 -15.61 10.34
C THR A 383 15.09 -15.87 10.68
N ASN A 384 14.76 -17.14 10.92
CA ASN A 384 13.40 -17.58 11.23
C ASN A 384 12.41 -17.17 10.12
N VAL A 385 12.79 -17.50 8.88
CA VAL A 385 11.99 -17.29 7.67
C VAL A 385 11.27 -18.59 7.31
N THR A 386 9.96 -18.53 7.14
CA THR A 386 9.14 -19.69 6.77
C THR A 386 8.44 -19.42 5.45
N VAL A 387 8.66 -20.29 4.46
CA VAL A 387 7.94 -20.31 3.18
C VAL A 387 7.16 -21.62 3.09
N GLU A 388 5.85 -21.54 2.94
CA GLU A 388 5.00 -22.74 2.85
C GLU A 388 3.88 -22.58 1.81
N ASP A 389 3.38 -23.69 1.29
CA ASP A 389 2.40 -23.78 0.20
C ASP A 389 2.65 -22.79 -0.96
N PHE A 390 3.89 -22.74 -1.45
CA PHE A 390 4.31 -21.80 -2.50
C PHE A 390 4.23 -22.44 -3.89
N THR A 391 3.16 -22.16 -4.62
CA THR A 391 2.81 -22.83 -5.89
C THR A 391 2.80 -21.91 -7.11
N VAL A 392 3.56 -20.81 -7.08
CA VAL A 392 3.67 -19.90 -8.24
C VAL A 392 4.44 -20.58 -9.39
N TRP A 393 4.06 -20.34 -10.65
CA TRP A 393 4.80 -20.90 -11.79
C TRP A 393 4.97 -19.90 -12.93
N THR A 394 5.84 -20.21 -13.89
CA THR A 394 6.05 -19.34 -15.05
C THR A 394 4.98 -19.53 -16.11
N GLU A 395 4.51 -18.44 -16.74
CA GLU A 395 3.66 -18.52 -17.93
C GLU A 395 4.47 -18.74 -19.22
N THR A 396 5.74 -18.33 -19.22
CA THR A 396 6.64 -18.51 -20.34
C THR A 396 7.66 -19.61 -20.07
N GLY A 397 7.77 -20.57 -20.98
CA GLY A 397 8.68 -21.70 -20.85
C GLY A 397 8.24 -22.72 -19.80
N THR A 398 9.15 -23.59 -19.40
CA THR A 398 8.88 -24.71 -18.47
C THR A 398 9.90 -24.77 -17.34
N THR A 399 10.49 -23.62 -16.98
CA THR A 399 11.57 -23.56 -16.01
C THR A 399 11.49 -22.26 -15.22
N VAL A 400 11.74 -22.34 -13.92
CA VAL A 400 11.94 -21.18 -13.05
C VAL A 400 13.28 -21.29 -12.33
N LEU A 401 13.86 -20.14 -11.99
CA LEU A 401 15.05 -20.06 -11.17
C LEU A 401 14.68 -19.41 -9.84
N ASN A 402 14.91 -20.06 -8.71
CA ASN A 402 14.86 -19.39 -7.40
C ASN A 402 16.27 -18.94 -7.01
N LYS A 403 16.38 -17.75 -6.40
CA LYS A 403 17.64 -17.19 -5.93
C LYS A 403 17.53 -16.87 -4.45
N ILE A 404 18.37 -17.50 -3.65
CA ILE A 404 18.34 -17.37 -2.20
C ILE A 404 19.76 -17.10 -1.71
N SER A 405 19.92 -16.09 -0.86
CA SER A 405 21.21 -15.77 -0.25
C SER A 405 20.99 -15.35 1.20
N ASN A 406 21.71 -15.99 2.12
CA ASN A 406 21.74 -15.63 3.54
C ASN A 406 20.37 -15.62 4.26
N ILE A 407 19.41 -16.41 3.77
CA ILE A 407 18.10 -16.61 4.37
C ILE A 407 18.10 -17.90 5.19
N PHE A 408 17.72 -17.86 6.46
CA PHE A 408 17.73 -19.04 7.33
C PHE A 408 16.35 -19.36 7.89
N GLY A 409 15.92 -20.61 7.74
CA GLY A 409 14.61 -21.10 8.20
C GLY A 409 14.11 -22.35 7.47
N THR A 410 12.82 -22.39 7.13
CA THR A 410 12.10 -23.57 6.63
C THR A 410 11.32 -23.28 5.34
N GLY A 411 11.31 -24.25 4.43
CA GLY A 411 10.57 -24.29 3.17
C GLY A 411 9.75 -25.58 3.03
N ASP A 412 8.68 -25.59 2.24
CA ASP A 412 7.73 -26.73 2.10
C ASP A 412 8.13 -27.77 1.05
N ASN A 413 9.19 -27.50 0.30
CA ASN A 413 9.71 -28.28 -0.82
C ASN A 413 8.96 -28.18 -2.15
N SER A 414 8.07 -27.19 -2.31
CA SER A 414 7.36 -26.95 -3.57
C SER A 414 8.30 -26.75 -4.76
N TYR A 415 9.53 -26.28 -4.52
CA TYR A 415 10.58 -26.08 -5.52
C TYR A 415 11.81 -26.97 -5.35
N GLY A 416 11.69 -28.07 -4.61
CA GLY A 416 12.81 -28.94 -4.22
C GLY A 416 13.19 -28.77 -2.76
N SER A 417 14.24 -29.45 -2.28
CA SER A 417 14.54 -29.54 -0.84
C SER A 417 14.56 -28.17 -0.13
N ASN A 418 13.63 -27.97 0.81
CA ASN A 418 13.42 -26.78 1.64
C ASN A 418 13.31 -25.46 0.86
N ASP A 419 12.86 -25.52 -0.41
CA ASP A 419 12.82 -24.41 -1.40
C ASP A 419 14.17 -23.71 -1.63
N GLY A 420 15.23 -24.30 -1.10
CA GLY A 420 16.57 -23.75 -1.13
C GLY A 420 16.97 -22.87 0.04
N ILE A 421 16.07 -22.70 1.02
CA ILE A 421 16.34 -22.03 2.29
C ILE A 421 17.23 -22.95 3.13
N LYS A 422 18.23 -22.38 3.82
CA LYS A 422 19.09 -23.15 4.74
C LYS A 422 18.47 -23.20 6.13
N SER A 423 18.25 -24.38 6.67
CA SER A 423 17.86 -24.54 8.08
C SER A 423 19.08 -24.40 9.00
N LEU A 424 18.83 -24.02 10.26
CA LEU A 424 19.84 -23.96 11.32
C LEU A 424 19.56 -25.04 12.36
N ASP A 425 20.57 -25.81 12.72
CA ASP A 425 20.49 -26.73 13.84
C ASP A 425 20.42 -25.97 15.17
N LYS A 426 19.93 -26.63 16.22
CA LYS A 426 19.84 -26.03 17.56
C LYS A 426 21.23 -25.60 18.06
N GLY A 427 21.44 -24.28 18.16
CA GLY A 427 22.70 -23.68 18.62
C GLY A 427 23.73 -23.46 17.50
N GLU A 428 23.41 -23.79 16.25
CA GLU A 428 24.22 -23.43 15.09
C GLU A 428 24.18 -21.92 14.86
N SER A 429 25.34 -21.35 14.51
CA SER A 429 25.42 -19.95 14.06
C SER A 429 25.30 -19.89 12.53
N PRO A 430 24.52 -18.94 11.99
CA PRO A 430 24.42 -18.76 10.54
C PRO A 430 25.78 -18.41 9.93
N SER A 431 26.00 -18.89 8.70
CA SER A 431 27.21 -18.67 7.91
C SER A 431 26.82 -18.36 6.46
N PRO A 432 27.51 -17.43 5.77
CA PRO A 432 27.09 -16.96 4.46
C PRO A 432 26.89 -18.10 3.46
N TYR A 433 25.85 -17.99 2.65
CA TYR A 433 25.61 -18.90 1.54
C TYR A 433 24.80 -18.22 0.46
N THR A 434 25.00 -18.67 -0.77
CA THR A 434 24.17 -18.31 -1.92
C THR A 434 23.81 -19.56 -2.66
N SER A 435 22.58 -19.61 -3.15
CA SER A 435 22.05 -20.74 -3.88
C SER A 435 21.18 -20.28 -5.04
N THR A 436 21.19 -21.07 -6.11
CA THR A 436 20.29 -20.90 -7.25
C THR A 436 19.68 -22.27 -7.55
N TYR A 437 18.36 -22.36 -7.47
CA TYR A 437 17.62 -23.59 -7.70
C TYR A 437 16.93 -23.51 -9.05
N THR A 438 17.22 -24.49 -9.91
CA THR A 438 16.55 -24.61 -11.20
C THR A 438 15.42 -25.62 -11.05
N ILE A 439 14.19 -25.16 -11.25
CA ILE A 439 13.00 -26.00 -11.20
C ILE A 439 12.46 -26.17 -12.60
N THR A 440 12.35 -27.42 -13.06
CA THR A 440 11.97 -27.78 -14.44
C THR A 440 10.60 -28.44 -14.56
N ALA A 441 9.85 -28.51 -13.46
CA ALA A 441 8.50 -29.05 -13.40
C ALA A 441 7.62 -28.14 -12.55
N SER A 442 6.38 -27.91 -13.00
CA SER A 442 5.43 -27.09 -12.27
C SER A 442 5.01 -27.74 -10.94
N PRO A 443 4.55 -26.95 -9.95
CA PRO A 443 3.89 -27.48 -8.77
C PRO A 443 2.74 -28.43 -9.14
N THR A 444 2.46 -29.39 -8.26
CA THR A 444 1.43 -30.41 -8.50
C THR A 444 0.06 -29.73 -8.64
N ASN A 445 -0.71 -30.10 -9.66
CA ASN A 445 -2.03 -29.53 -9.99
C ASN A 445 -2.03 -28.04 -10.35
N TRP A 446 -0.88 -27.41 -10.57
CA TRP A 446 -0.83 -26.02 -11.01
C TRP A 446 -1.56 -25.84 -12.34
N GLN A 447 -2.38 -24.79 -12.41
CA GLN A 447 -3.04 -24.34 -13.64
C GLN A 447 -2.76 -22.86 -13.84
N ALA A 448 -2.55 -22.47 -15.10
CA ALA A 448 -2.41 -21.07 -15.46
C ALA A 448 -3.69 -20.30 -15.08
N PRO A 449 -3.60 -19.21 -14.30
CA PRO A 449 -4.77 -18.42 -13.96
C PRO A 449 -5.40 -17.79 -15.20
N SER A 450 -6.73 -17.71 -15.26
CA SER A 450 -7.43 -17.00 -16.33
C SER A 450 -7.37 -15.49 -16.12
N THR A 451 -7.17 -14.72 -17.19
CA THR A 451 -7.24 -13.25 -17.11
C THR A 451 -8.68 -12.79 -16.84
N PRO A 452 -8.94 -12.02 -15.77
CA PRO A 452 -10.26 -11.46 -15.52
C PRO A 452 -10.66 -10.47 -16.62
N THR A 453 -11.91 -10.54 -17.10
CA THR A 453 -12.39 -9.66 -18.18
C THR A 453 -12.51 -8.19 -17.79
N TRP A 454 -12.55 -7.91 -16.49
CA TRP A 454 -12.58 -6.56 -15.92
C TRP A 454 -11.19 -5.99 -15.64
N ALA A 455 -10.13 -6.81 -15.69
CA ALA A 455 -8.77 -6.34 -15.42
C ALA A 455 -8.34 -5.30 -16.45
N VAL A 456 -7.51 -4.33 -16.03
CA VAL A 456 -7.01 -3.34 -16.98
C VAL A 456 -6.00 -4.00 -17.92
N PRO A 457 -5.85 -3.52 -19.17
CA PRO A 457 -4.86 -4.04 -20.10
C PRO A 457 -3.44 -4.01 -19.52
N SER A 458 -2.53 -4.81 -20.08
CA SER A 458 -1.10 -4.83 -19.70
C SER A 458 -0.38 -3.48 -19.83
N THR A 459 -0.97 -2.54 -20.57
CA THR A 459 -0.51 -1.15 -20.68
C THR A 459 -0.98 -0.26 -19.53
N GLY A 460 -1.77 -0.77 -18.59
CA GLY A 460 -2.48 0.02 -17.58
C GLY A 460 -3.29 1.15 -18.23
N TYR A 461 -3.37 2.30 -17.54
CA TYR A 461 -3.93 3.53 -18.09
C TYR A 461 -2.93 4.35 -18.93
N GLY A 462 -1.74 3.82 -19.21
CA GLY A 462 -0.68 4.53 -19.93
C GLY A 462 -0.10 5.70 -19.12
N THR A 463 0.53 6.64 -19.81
CA THR A 463 1.22 7.79 -19.18
C THR A 463 0.82 9.14 -19.77
N ALA A 464 0.45 9.22 -21.04
CA ALA A 464 0.35 10.50 -21.75
C ALA A 464 -1.06 11.09 -21.87
N SER A 465 -2.10 10.38 -21.41
CA SER A 465 -3.50 10.79 -21.55
C SER A 465 -4.20 10.88 -20.19
N PRO A 466 -5.27 11.69 -20.08
CA PRO A 466 -6.09 11.72 -18.88
C PRO A 466 -6.61 10.34 -18.50
N ILE A 467 -6.55 10.00 -17.21
CA ILE A 467 -7.09 8.76 -16.68
C ILE A 467 -8.58 8.96 -16.34
N PRO A 468 -9.49 8.10 -16.81
CA PRO A 468 -10.92 8.22 -16.53
C PRO A 468 -11.25 8.06 -15.04
N VAL A 469 -12.06 8.98 -14.52
CA VAL A 469 -12.42 9.00 -13.10
C VAL A 469 -13.42 7.90 -12.74
N TYR A 470 -14.54 7.82 -13.46
CA TYR A 470 -15.66 6.94 -13.13
C TYR A 470 -15.78 5.70 -14.00
N SER A 471 -14.79 5.42 -14.86
CA SER A 471 -14.79 4.24 -15.72
C SER A 471 -13.42 3.55 -15.71
N PRO A 472 -13.35 2.23 -15.41
CA PRO A 472 -14.45 1.34 -15.02
C PRO A 472 -15.12 1.77 -13.71
N ALA A 473 -16.23 1.14 -13.34
CA ALA A 473 -16.82 1.37 -12.01
C ALA A 473 -15.85 0.86 -10.92
N PRO A 474 -15.81 1.48 -9.73
CA PRO A 474 -15.16 0.91 -8.57
C PRO A 474 -15.63 -0.52 -8.28
N LEU A 475 -14.77 -1.35 -7.68
CA LEU A 475 -15.11 -2.72 -7.27
C LEU A 475 -15.91 -2.78 -5.95
N TRP A 476 -16.34 -1.62 -5.44
CA TRP A 476 -17.11 -1.43 -4.22
C TRP A 476 -18.25 -0.45 -4.52
N ARG A 477 -19.19 -0.37 -3.58
CA ARG A 477 -20.34 0.54 -3.60
C ARG A 477 -20.61 1.04 -2.19
N PRO A 478 -21.28 2.18 -1.98
CA PRO A 478 -21.66 2.62 -0.65
C PRO A 478 -22.33 1.49 0.15
N GLY A 479 -21.71 1.11 1.28
CA GLY A 479 -22.18 0.02 2.15
C GLY A 479 -21.80 -1.40 1.73
N GLY A 480 -20.87 -1.62 0.80
CA GLY A 480 -20.30 -2.95 0.57
C GLY A 480 -19.37 -3.12 -0.63
N VAL A 481 -18.87 -4.35 -0.81
CA VAL A 481 -17.88 -4.72 -1.82
C VAL A 481 -18.47 -5.69 -2.85
N ASP A 482 -18.06 -5.58 -4.11
CA ASP A 482 -18.32 -6.60 -5.14
C ASP A 482 -17.24 -7.69 -5.02
N TYR A 483 -17.41 -8.58 -4.03
CA TYR A 483 -16.41 -9.60 -3.69
C TYR A 483 -16.08 -10.57 -4.83
N ASP A 484 -17.03 -10.84 -5.72
CA ASP A 484 -16.80 -11.70 -6.90
C ASP A 484 -15.72 -11.12 -7.84
N LEU A 485 -15.57 -9.78 -7.86
CA LEU A 485 -14.53 -9.10 -8.63
C LEU A 485 -13.22 -9.03 -7.84
N HIS A 486 -13.29 -8.85 -6.51
CA HIS A 486 -12.09 -8.84 -5.65
C HIS A 486 -11.38 -10.21 -5.62
N TYR A 487 -12.14 -11.29 -5.72
CA TYR A 487 -11.67 -12.66 -5.66
C TYR A 487 -11.93 -13.36 -7.00
N TRP A 488 -11.11 -13.05 -8.02
CA TRP A 488 -11.30 -13.46 -9.43
C TRP A 488 -11.09 -14.95 -9.75
N GLY A 489 -11.44 -15.83 -8.81
CA GLY A 489 -11.44 -17.29 -8.97
C GLY A 489 -10.69 -18.01 -7.86
N SER A 490 -10.90 -19.32 -7.78
CA SER A 490 -10.10 -20.26 -6.99
C SER A 490 -9.14 -20.99 -7.92
N PHE A 491 -7.83 -20.83 -7.72
CA PHE A 491 -6.81 -21.63 -8.40
C PHE A 491 -5.71 -22.05 -7.41
#